data_AF-A0A7J9NL58-F1
#
_entry.id   AF-A0A7J9NL58-F1
#
_cell.length_a   1.000
_cell.length_b   1.000
_cell.length_c   1.000
_cell.angle_alpha   90.00
_cell.angle_beta   90.00
_cell.angle_gamma   90.00
#
_symmetry.space_group_name_H-M   'P 1'
#
loop_
_entity.id
_entity.type
_entity.pdbx_description
1 polymer ?
#
loop_
_entity_poly.entity_id
_entity_poly.type
_entity_poly.pdbx_seq_one_letter_code
_entity_poly.pdbx_strand_id
1 'polypeptide(L)'
;MSKVKRTTQVYELKQGHKKVYVGTTNDPERRMKEHERAGKKFTHMNVLTGKKTQSNAKKMEKELIEKYGGSKRKTPKYNKTLWG
;
A
#
# COMPACT_ATOMS: atom_id res chain seq x y z
N MET A 1 30.30 -1.76 -0.40
CA MET A 1 28.90 -2.22 -0.32
C MET A 1 27.98 -1.04 -0.07
N SER A 2 27.09 -0.70 -1.01
CA SER A 2 26.11 0.37 -0.82
C SER A 2 25.08 -0.01 0.25
N LYS A 3 24.99 0.77 1.34
CA LYS A 3 24.05 0.53 2.43
C LYS A 3 22.61 0.66 1.92
N VAL A 4 21.83 -0.42 1.98
CA VAL A 4 20.42 -0.41 1.55
C VAL A 4 19.64 0.58 2.44
N LYS A 5 19.16 1.67 1.82
CA LYS A 5 18.45 2.72 2.55
C LYS A 5 17.06 2.23 3.00
N ARG A 6 16.74 2.47 4.27
CA ARG A 6 15.42 2.20 4.85
C ARG A 6 14.57 3.47 4.78
N THR A 7 13.91 3.68 3.65
CA THR A 7 13.10 4.88 3.39
C THR A 7 11.66 4.56 3.01
N THR A 8 11.35 3.30 2.69
CA THR A 8 10.04 2.90 2.16
C THR A 8 9.12 2.43 3.28
N GLN A 9 7.90 2.91 3.30
CA GLN A 9 6.85 2.55 4.24
C GLN A 9 5.71 1.86 3.52
N VAL A 10 5.04 0.93 4.21
CA VAL A 10 3.83 0.27 3.73
C VAL A 10 2.62 0.99 4.31
N TYR A 11 1.62 1.27 3.47
CA TYR A 11 0.39 1.94 3.86
C TYR A 11 -0.84 1.26 3.28
N GLU A 12 -1.99 1.60 3.84
CA GLU A 12 -3.30 1.25 3.31
C GLU A 12 -4.16 2.50 3.10
N LEU A 13 -5.04 2.45 2.11
CA LEU A 13 -6.16 3.40 2.00
C LEU A 13 -7.42 2.70 2.47
N LYS A 14 -8.20 3.41 3.28
CA LYS A 14 -9.48 2.95 3.79
C LYS A 14 -10.60 3.85 3.29
N GLN A 15 -11.73 3.24 2.98
CA GLN A 15 -13.01 3.92 2.76
C GLN A 15 -13.96 3.45 3.86
N GLY A 16 -14.09 4.27 4.91
CA GLY A 16 -14.71 3.82 6.17
C GLY A 16 -13.92 2.68 6.80
N HIS A 17 -14.59 1.58 7.16
CA HIS A 17 -13.96 0.39 7.73
C HIS A 17 -13.30 -0.53 6.67
N LYS A 18 -13.52 -0.28 5.38
CA LYS A 18 -13.05 -1.17 4.31
C LYS A 18 -11.70 -0.74 3.77
N LYS A 19 -10.75 -1.67 3.76
CA LYS A 19 -9.46 -1.50 3.06
C LYS A 19 -9.69 -1.54 1.55
N VAL A 20 -9.35 -0.45 0.85
CA VAL A 20 -9.56 -0.30 -0.59
C VAL A 20 -8.25 -0.29 -1.38
N TYR A 21 -7.12 -0.04 -0.71
CA TYR A 21 -5.80 -0.12 -1.32
C TYR A 21 -4.71 -0.50 -0.31
N VAL A 22 -3.66 -1.16 -0.76
CA VAL A 22 -2.38 -1.39 -0.05
C VAL A 22 -1.26 -0.99 -0.99
N GLY A 23 -0.29 -0.23 -0.49
CA GLY A 23 0.80 0.29 -1.29
C GLY A 23 2.10 0.46 -0.51
N THR A 24 3.17 0.77 -1.24
CA THR A 24 4.43 1.25 -0.66
C THR A 24 4.77 2.67 -1.11
N THR A 25 5.37 3.46 -0.23
CA THR A 25 5.80 4.82 -0.53
C THR A 25 6.96 5.26 0.35
N ASN A 26 7.85 6.10 -0.18
CA ASN A 26 8.85 6.82 0.60
C ASN A 26 8.29 8.13 1.20
N ASP A 27 7.20 8.64 0.63
CA ASP A 27 6.54 9.89 1.00
C ASP A 27 5.02 9.66 1.05
N PRO A 28 4.43 9.49 2.25
CA PRO A 28 2.99 9.26 2.40
C PRO A 28 2.14 10.45 1.97
N GLU A 29 2.54 11.68 2.30
CA GLU A 29 1.74 12.89 2.03
C GLU A 29 1.63 13.17 0.53
N ARG A 30 2.77 13.11 -0.18
CA ARG A 30 2.80 13.26 -1.64
C ARG A 30 1.95 12.18 -2.30
N ARG A 31 2.05 10.94 -1.81
CA ARG A 31 1.32 9.79 -2.35
C ARG A 31 -0.18 9.87 -2.08
N MET A 32 -0.60 10.42 -0.95
CA MET A 32 -2.02 10.66 -0.65
C MET A 32 -2.63 11.61 -1.70
N LYS A 33 -1.97 12.74 -1.96
CA LYS A 33 -2.40 13.72 -2.99
C LYS A 33 -2.45 13.11 -4.39
N GLU A 34 -1.51 12.24 -4.75
CA GLU A 34 -1.56 11.50 -6.02
C GLU A 34 -2.83 10.64 -6.13
N HIS A 35 -3.22 9.95 -5.05
CA HIS A 35 -4.45 9.12 -5.06
C HIS A 35 -5.72 9.96 -5.14
N GLU A 36 -5.77 11.11 -4.47
CA GLU A 36 -6.89 12.06 -4.57
C GLU A 36 -7.03 12.57 -6.01
N ARG A 37 -5.91 13.00 -6.63
CA ARG A 37 -5.88 13.45 -8.03
C ARG A 37 -6.27 12.35 -9.02
N ALA A 38 -5.91 11.10 -8.72
CA ALA A 38 -6.33 9.94 -9.51
C ALA A 38 -7.80 9.56 -9.32
N GLY A 39 -8.57 10.31 -8.51
CA GLY A 39 -10.00 10.06 -8.28
C GLY A 39 -10.29 8.85 -7.39
N LYS A 40 -9.31 8.34 -6.64
CA LYS A 40 -9.55 7.22 -5.72
C LYS A 40 -10.39 7.70 -4.56
N LYS A 41 -11.52 7.03 -4.32
CA LYS A 41 -12.39 7.30 -3.17
C LYS A 41 -11.82 6.59 -1.93
N PHE A 42 -11.31 7.37 -0.98
CA PHE A 42 -10.87 6.91 0.35
C PHE A 42 -11.14 8.01 1.39
N THR A 43 -11.26 7.63 2.66
CA THR A 43 -11.51 8.53 3.79
C THR A 43 -10.23 8.87 4.54
N HIS A 44 -9.29 7.93 4.63
CA HIS A 44 -7.98 8.16 5.25
C HIS A 44 -6.93 7.18 4.73
N MET A 45 -5.67 7.59 4.84
CA MET A 45 -4.48 6.78 4.61
C MET A 45 -3.90 6.38 5.96
N ASN A 46 -3.55 5.10 6.13
CA ASN A 46 -2.94 4.60 7.36
C ASN A 46 -1.57 3.98 7.05
N VAL A 47 -0.52 4.46 7.71
CA VAL A 47 0.83 3.92 7.57
C VAL A 47 0.98 2.75 8.52
N LEU A 48 1.14 1.55 7.97
CA LEU A 48 1.13 0.30 8.73
C LEU A 48 2.49 -0.02 9.37
N THR A 49 3.57 0.54 8.83
CA THR A 49 4.94 0.18 9.22
C THR A 49 5.85 1.39 9.18
N GLY A 50 6.87 1.40 10.04
CA GLY A 50 7.99 2.33 9.93
C GLY A 50 8.85 2.08 8.67
N LYS A 51 9.86 2.93 8.48
CA LYS A 51 10.73 2.90 7.29
C LYS A 51 11.50 1.57 7.17
N LYS A 52 11.37 0.92 6.01
CA LYS A 52 11.99 -0.36 5.62
C LYS A 52 12.75 -0.20 4.32
N THR A 53 13.54 -1.23 3.99
CA THR A 53 14.11 -1.39 2.64
C THR A 53 12.98 -1.60 1.65
N GLN A 54 13.17 -1.18 0.40
CA GLN A 54 12.17 -1.34 -0.65
C GLN A 54 11.76 -2.81 -0.85
N SER A 55 12.72 -3.75 -0.80
CA SER A 55 12.45 -5.19 -0.93
C SER A 55 11.54 -5.70 0.20
N ASN A 56 11.83 -5.34 1.45
CA ASN A 56 11.00 -5.77 2.58
C ASN A 56 9.62 -5.13 2.55
N ALA A 57 9.53 -3.86 2.14
CA ALA A 57 8.24 -3.19 1.99
C ALA A 57 7.37 -3.86 0.91
N LYS A 58 7.94 -4.23 -0.24
CA LYS A 58 7.24 -4.97 -1.30
C LYS A 58 6.79 -6.36 -0.85
N LYS A 59 7.63 -7.08 -0.09
CA LYS A 59 7.24 -8.38 0.48
C LYS A 59 6.03 -8.26 1.40
N MET A 60 6.05 -7.26 2.30
CA MET A 60 4.93 -6.99 3.21
C MET A 60 3.66 -6.52 2.48
N GLU A 61 3.79 -5.69 1.45
CA GLU A 61 2.66 -5.30 0.59
C GLU A 61 1.98 -6.52 -0.02
N LYS A 62 2.77 -7.45 -0.59
CA LYS A 62 2.25 -8.71 -1.14
C LYS A 62 1.53 -9.54 -0.08
N GLU A 63 2.15 -9.77 1.07
CA GLU A 63 1.55 -10.53 2.18
C GLU A 63 0.23 -9.90 2.67
N LEU A 64 0.15 -8.56 2.72
CA LEU A 64 -1.08 -7.86 3.13
C LEU A 64 -2.21 -7.99 2.09
N ILE A 65 -1.87 -7.97 0.80
CA ILE A 65 -2.83 -8.19 -0.28
C ILE A 65 -3.33 -9.64 -0.26
N GLU A 66 -2.44 -10.61 -0.10
CA GLU A 66 -2.79 -12.02 0.03
C GLU A 66 -3.69 -12.27 1.25
N LYS A 67 -3.34 -11.70 2.40
CA LYS A 67 -4.16 -11.76 3.62
C LYS A 67 -5.54 -11.11 3.47
N TYR A 68 -5.62 -10.00 2.72
CA TYR A 68 -6.92 -9.36 2.43
C TYR A 68 -7.85 -10.30 1.65
N GLY A 69 -7.29 -11.08 0.72
CA GLY A 69 -8.05 -12.00 -0.10
C GLY A 69 -8.51 -13.27 0.60
N GLY A 70 -7.78 -13.68 1.64
CA GLY A 70 -7.94 -14.97 2.30
C GLY A 70 -8.02 -16.11 1.27
N SER A 71 -8.86 -17.11 1.56
CA SER A 71 -9.08 -18.24 0.66
C SER A 71 -9.76 -17.88 -0.67
N LYS A 72 -10.30 -16.65 -0.81
CA LYS A 72 -11.07 -16.21 -1.98
C LYS A 72 -10.25 -15.42 -3.00
N ARG A 73 -8.91 -15.33 -2.84
CA ARG A 73 -7.98 -14.60 -3.72
C ARG A 73 -8.48 -13.19 -4.10
N LYS A 74 -9.14 -12.49 -3.18
CA LYS A 74 -9.64 -11.13 -3.43
C LYS A 74 -8.53 -10.10 -3.25
N THR A 75 -8.53 -9.06 -4.07
CA THR A 75 -7.64 -7.91 -3.88
C THR A 75 -8.43 -6.68 -3.44
N PRO A 76 -7.79 -5.72 -2.75
CA PRO A 76 -8.41 -4.44 -2.49
C PRO A 76 -8.85 -3.75 -3.80
N LYS A 77 -9.92 -2.95 -3.73
CA LYS A 77 -10.59 -2.35 -4.89
C LYS A 77 -9.62 -1.72 -5.91
N TYR A 78 -8.62 -0.99 -5.44
CA TYR A 78 -7.66 -0.26 -6.27
C TYR A 78 -6.32 -0.99 -6.45
N ASN A 79 -6.15 -2.20 -5.92
CA ASN A 79 -5.01 -3.08 -6.18
C ASN A 79 -5.27 -4.02 -7.38
N LYS A 80 -6.32 -3.76 -8.17
CA LYS A 80 -6.72 -4.58 -9.31
C LYS A 80 -5.78 -4.50 -10.52
N THR A 81 -4.74 -3.67 -10.47
CA THR A 81 -3.79 -3.50 -11.56
C THR A 81 -2.37 -3.61 -11.02
N LEU A 82 -1.83 -4.82 -11.07
CA LEU A 82 -0.39 -5.06 -11.19
C LEU A 82 -0.05 -6.32 -12.00
N TRP A 83 -1.03 -7.06 -12.52
CA TRP A 83 -0.86 -8.09 -13.55
C TRP A 83 -1.82 -7.79 -14.70
N GLY A 84 -1.34 -6.96 -15.62
CA GLY A 84 -1.57 -7.17 -17.05
C GLY A 84 -0.33 -7.87 -17.58
#